data_AF-A0A397F9X3-F1
#
_entry.id   AF-A0A397F9X3-F1
#
_cell.length_a   1.000
_cell.length_b   1.000
_cell.length_c   1.000
_cell.angle_alpha   90.00
_cell.angle_beta   90.00
_cell.angle_gamma   90.00
#
_symmetry.space_group_name_H-M   'P 1'
#
loop_
_entity.id
_entity.type
_entity.pdbx_description
1 polymer ?
#
loop_
_entity_poly.entity_id
_entity_poly.type
_entity_poly.pdbx_seq_one_letter_code
_entity_poly.pdbx_strand_id
1 'polypeptide(L)'
;IPWLTWLVETVLPVAMGSSPPFQEPSTLSMFKAPKDKLLARPSTALAFPEVCGLIQAVWTRSADGHPTPHALQLHLVHALCPDGAYSFQDLVQEPFSILRCDPRVWRHGSLLQLLLSLLTTFRDVSSVHLRQLHADDALHPSTVDVNQFILVQDAIIVHALLNVIARLDAEDAYPQCGHIYRWLDATFRQTPSLLLAVHSQGYATSLVRLLVKELPAMYDLLPSIPDLLSANDLAQLSFRCHLASALCREYPDAVSTAVAQTADKFLSTQVVEFLTAVLPALGAMAVAFCDIAEECVQLLMKLRVQINHQMTDTLNNNTAVSQLEGTVQRVFAQIVRSTHES
;
A
#
# COMPACT_ATOMS: atom_id res chain seq x y z
N ILE A 1 -33.76 -12.24 -5.02
CA ILE A 1 -34.88 -11.78 -4.18
C ILE A 1 -35.13 -10.31 -4.53
N PRO A 2 -36.30 -9.91 -5.04
CA PRO A 2 -36.53 -8.58 -5.62
C PRO A 2 -36.21 -7.40 -4.68
N TRP A 3 -36.31 -7.60 -3.36
CA TRP A 3 -36.08 -6.53 -2.40
C TRP A 3 -34.61 -6.12 -2.25
N LEU A 4 -33.63 -6.98 -2.54
CA LEU A 4 -32.20 -6.60 -2.50
C LEU A 4 -31.85 -5.64 -3.63
N THR A 5 -32.33 -5.91 -4.85
CA THR A 5 -32.20 -5.01 -5.98
C THR A 5 -32.86 -3.66 -5.66
N TRP A 6 -34.09 -3.67 -5.12
CA TRP A 6 -34.79 -2.46 -4.71
C TRP A 6 -34.02 -1.65 -3.63
N LEU A 7 -33.42 -2.32 -2.63
CA LEU A 7 -32.61 -1.65 -1.63
C LEU A 7 -31.44 -0.89 -2.26
N VAL A 8 -30.77 -1.49 -3.22
CA VAL A 8 -29.58 -0.91 -3.84
C VAL A 8 -29.95 0.15 -4.88
N GLU A 9 -30.97 -0.05 -5.69
CA GLU A 9 -31.36 0.90 -6.74
C GLU A 9 -32.17 2.10 -6.22
N THR A 10 -32.93 1.91 -5.14
CA THR A 10 -33.87 2.93 -4.65
C THR A 10 -33.47 3.46 -3.28
N VAL A 11 -33.28 2.58 -2.30
CA VAL A 11 -33.10 3.01 -0.91
C VAL A 11 -31.71 3.59 -0.68
N LEU A 12 -30.66 2.97 -1.24
CA LEU A 12 -29.29 3.43 -1.07
C LEU A 12 -29.04 4.83 -1.66
N PRO A 13 -29.46 5.15 -2.91
CA PRO A 13 -29.34 6.51 -3.44
C PRO A 13 -30.06 7.54 -2.58
N VAL A 14 -31.28 7.24 -2.10
CA VAL A 14 -32.03 8.14 -1.21
C VAL A 14 -31.30 8.31 0.14
N ALA A 15 -30.75 7.24 0.70
CA ALA A 15 -29.93 7.28 1.93
C ALA A 15 -28.67 8.14 1.75
N MET A 16 -28.07 8.06 0.56
CA MET A 16 -26.96 8.92 0.14
C MET A 16 -27.42 10.34 -0.19
N GLY A 17 -28.71 10.68 -0.20
CA GLY A 17 -29.20 12.02 -0.50
C GLY A 17 -29.21 12.37 -1.99
N SER A 18 -29.17 11.37 -2.86
CA SER A 18 -29.45 11.52 -4.29
C SER A 18 -30.97 11.61 -4.48
N SER A 19 -31.42 12.50 -5.38
CA SER A 19 -32.81 12.51 -5.83
C SER A 19 -33.16 11.18 -6.51
N PRO A 20 -34.39 10.66 -6.36
CA PRO A 20 -34.82 9.44 -7.06
C PRO A 20 -34.65 9.58 -8.58
N PRO A 21 -34.56 8.46 -9.33
CA PRO A 21 -34.20 8.46 -10.74
C PRO A 21 -35.37 9.00 -11.60
N PHE A 22 -35.54 10.32 -11.61
CA PHE A 22 -36.41 11.06 -12.51
C PHE A 22 -35.63 12.21 -13.16
N GLN A 23 -34.38 11.95 -13.56
CA GLN A 23 -33.63 12.87 -14.41
C GLN A 23 -33.15 12.16 -15.67
N GLU A 24 -33.45 12.80 -16.80
CA GLU A 24 -33.07 12.41 -18.16
C GLU A 24 -31.58 12.09 -18.26
N PRO A 25 -31.19 11.18 -19.17
CA PRO A 25 -29.79 10.84 -19.40
C PRO A 25 -29.03 12.10 -19.77
N SER A 26 -28.28 12.64 -18.80
CA SER A 26 -27.38 13.76 -19.02
C SER A 26 -26.36 13.37 -20.08
N THR A 27 -26.42 14.03 -21.24
CA THR A 27 -25.46 13.88 -22.33
C THR A 27 -24.05 14.09 -21.78
N LEU A 28 -23.27 13.00 -21.73
CA LEU A 28 -21.90 13.01 -21.27
C LEU A 28 -21.08 13.89 -22.22
N SER A 29 -20.78 15.13 -21.82
CA SER A 29 -19.87 15.99 -22.58
C SER A 29 -18.45 15.46 -22.40
N MET A 30 -17.93 14.84 -23.46
CA MET A 30 -16.54 14.35 -23.62
C MET A 30 -15.46 15.38 -23.23
N PHE A 31 -15.78 16.68 -23.21
CA PHE A 31 -14.83 17.77 -22.97
C PHE A 31 -14.91 18.35 -21.55
N LYS A 32 -15.64 17.71 -20.63
CA LYS A 32 -15.61 18.12 -19.23
C LYS A 32 -14.29 17.65 -18.62
N ALA A 33 -13.45 18.59 -18.19
CA ALA A 33 -12.21 18.28 -17.49
C ALA A 33 -12.49 17.25 -16.37
N PRO A 34 -11.64 16.22 -16.18
CA PRO A 34 -11.77 15.31 -15.06
C PRO A 34 -11.78 16.16 -13.80
N LYS A 35 -12.95 16.33 -13.17
CA LYS A 35 -13.00 16.90 -11.85
C LYS A 35 -12.23 15.90 -11.00
N ASP A 36 -11.12 16.31 -10.38
CA ASP A 36 -10.39 15.50 -9.40
C ASP A 36 -11.29 15.35 -8.16
N LYS A 37 -12.38 14.57 -8.33
CA LYS A 37 -13.47 14.40 -7.37
C LYS A 37 -13.11 13.38 -6.32
N LEU A 38 -12.06 12.57 -6.54
CA LEU A 38 -11.73 11.39 -5.74
C LEU A 38 -11.93 11.65 -4.25
N LEU A 39 -11.59 12.86 -3.77
CA LEU A 39 -11.78 13.25 -2.36
C LEU A 39 -12.26 14.69 -2.15
N ALA A 40 -12.88 15.33 -3.15
CA ALA A 40 -13.46 16.66 -2.96
C ALA A 40 -14.38 16.62 -1.71
N ARG A 41 -14.22 17.60 -0.80
CA ARG A 41 -15.08 17.65 0.39
C ARG A 41 -16.53 17.58 -0.07
N PRO A 42 -17.31 16.60 0.42
CA PRO A 42 -18.66 16.44 -0.06
C PRO A 42 -19.44 17.71 0.28
N SER A 43 -20.05 18.31 -0.74
CA SER A 43 -20.85 19.53 -0.61
C SER A 43 -22.10 19.32 0.25
N THR A 44 -22.49 18.07 0.48
CA THR A 44 -23.70 17.65 1.18
C THR A 44 -23.40 16.42 2.05
N ALA A 45 -24.02 16.35 3.23
CA ALA A 45 -23.95 15.15 4.07
C ALA A 45 -24.77 13.99 3.49
N LEU A 46 -24.65 12.79 4.06
CA LEU A 46 -25.59 11.69 3.81
C LEU A 46 -26.96 12.04 4.40
N ALA A 47 -28.04 11.70 3.70
CA ALA A 47 -29.40 11.96 4.18
C ALA A 47 -29.79 11.01 5.32
N PHE A 48 -29.41 9.73 5.22
CA PHE A 48 -29.74 8.70 6.21
C PHE A 48 -28.54 7.75 6.47
N PRO A 49 -27.54 8.15 7.27
CA PRO A 49 -26.34 7.35 7.55
C PRO A 49 -26.64 5.95 8.11
N GLU A 50 -27.60 5.86 9.04
CA GLU A 50 -27.97 4.58 9.67
C GLU A 50 -28.55 3.57 8.67
N VAL A 51 -29.24 4.06 7.65
CA VAL A 51 -29.79 3.23 6.57
C VAL A 51 -28.65 2.66 5.72
N CYS A 52 -27.59 3.43 5.45
CA CYS A 52 -26.39 2.91 4.79
C CYS A 52 -25.74 1.78 5.60
N GLY A 53 -25.72 1.90 6.93
CA GLY A 53 -25.25 0.85 7.83
C GLY A 53 -26.08 -0.44 7.75
N LEU A 54 -27.41 -0.31 7.78
CA LEU A 54 -28.32 -1.44 7.64
C LEU A 54 -28.16 -2.14 6.27
N ILE A 55 -28.07 -1.36 5.19
CA ILE A 55 -27.87 -1.88 3.84
C ILE A 55 -26.55 -2.65 3.75
N GLN A 56 -25.47 -2.14 4.34
CA GLN A 56 -24.19 -2.85 4.38
C GLN A 56 -24.31 -4.19 5.12
N ALA A 57 -24.94 -4.22 6.30
CA ALA A 57 -25.12 -5.46 7.07
C ALA A 57 -26.01 -6.49 6.35
N VAL A 58 -27.00 -6.01 5.60
CA VAL A 58 -27.86 -6.84 4.74
C VAL A 58 -27.05 -7.40 3.56
N TRP A 59 -26.33 -6.55 2.86
CA TRP A 59 -25.50 -6.92 1.70
C TRP A 59 -24.55 -8.06 2.05
N THR A 60 -23.77 -7.90 3.13
CA THR A 60 -22.78 -8.89 3.56
C THR A 60 -23.36 -10.25 3.92
N ARG A 61 -24.66 -10.33 4.23
CA ARG A 61 -25.33 -11.58 4.61
C ARG A 61 -26.11 -12.24 3.47
N SER A 62 -26.36 -11.50 2.39
CA SER A 62 -27.39 -11.91 1.42
C SER A 62 -26.99 -11.73 -0.05
N ALA A 63 -25.91 -11.01 -0.35
CA ALA A 63 -25.47 -10.78 -1.73
C ALA A 63 -25.10 -12.09 -2.46
N ASP A 64 -24.36 -12.99 -1.81
CA ASP A 64 -23.87 -14.24 -2.42
C ASP A 64 -25.00 -15.22 -2.79
N GLY A 65 -26.14 -15.14 -2.09
CA GLY A 65 -27.32 -15.96 -2.36
C GLY A 65 -28.26 -15.38 -3.43
N HIS A 66 -27.90 -14.25 -4.05
CA HIS A 66 -28.76 -13.63 -5.06
C HIS A 66 -28.73 -14.43 -6.38
N PRO A 67 -29.87 -14.66 -7.05
CA PRO A 67 -29.92 -15.41 -8.32
C PRO A 67 -29.14 -14.75 -9.46
N THR A 68 -28.95 -13.42 -9.38
CA THR A 68 -28.19 -12.63 -10.36
C THR A 68 -27.17 -11.75 -9.61
N PRO A 69 -26.06 -12.32 -9.11
CA PRO A 69 -25.12 -11.60 -8.25
C PRO A 69 -24.38 -10.50 -9.02
N HIS A 70 -24.00 -10.75 -10.28
CA HIS A 70 -23.33 -9.75 -11.13
C HIS A 70 -24.21 -8.51 -11.42
N ALA A 71 -25.50 -8.72 -11.68
CA ALA A 71 -26.44 -7.62 -11.88
C ALA A 71 -26.59 -6.81 -10.59
N LEU A 72 -26.76 -7.49 -9.44
CA LEU A 72 -26.85 -6.85 -8.13
C LEU A 72 -25.60 -6.03 -7.79
N GLN A 73 -24.40 -6.55 -8.08
CA GLN A 73 -23.13 -5.83 -7.93
C GLN A 73 -23.07 -4.59 -8.82
N LEU A 74 -23.51 -4.70 -10.08
CA LEU A 74 -23.54 -3.57 -10.99
C LEU A 74 -24.48 -2.45 -10.50
N HIS A 75 -25.67 -2.81 -10.01
CA HIS A 75 -26.58 -1.84 -9.37
C HIS A 75 -25.93 -1.15 -8.17
N LEU A 76 -25.14 -1.89 -7.37
CA LEU A 76 -24.43 -1.30 -6.24
C LEU A 76 -23.33 -0.34 -6.69
N VAL A 77 -22.60 -0.69 -7.75
CA VAL A 77 -21.62 0.21 -8.35
C VAL A 77 -22.28 1.49 -8.82
N HIS A 78 -23.42 1.44 -9.52
CA HIS A 78 -24.14 2.63 -9.95
C HIS A 78 -24.66 3.47 -8.78
N ALA A 79 -25.09 2.84 -7.69
CA ALA A 79 -25.52 3.56 -6.49
C ALA A 79 -24.35 4.30 -5.80
N LEU A 80 -23.17 3.68 -5.74
CA LEU A 80 -21.97 4.29 -5.14
C LEU A 80 -21.25 5.26 -6.09
N CYS A 81 -21.40 5.08 -7.40
CA CYS A 81 -20.74 5.84 -8.46
C CYS A 81 -21.79 6.44 -9.42
N PRO A 82 -22.64 7.37 -8.97
CA PRO A 82 -23.79 7.84 -9.76
C PRO A 82 -23.39 8.59 -11.05
N ASP A 83 -22.19 9.17 -11.09
CA ASP A 83 -21.64 9.82 -12.29
C ASP A 83 -21.06 8.82 -13.31
N GLY A 84 -20.94 7.54 -12.93
CA GLY A 84 -20.27 6.50 -13.71
C GLY A 84 -21.26 5.61 -14.46
N ALA A 85 -21.28 5.70 -15.78
CA ALA A 85 -22.04 4.81 -16.64
C ALA A 85 -21.23 3.54 -16.96
N TYR A 86 -21.04 2.68 -15.97
CA TYR A 86 -20.25 1.44 -16.13
C TYR A 86 -21.12 0.28 -16.60
N SER A 87 -20.64 -0.49 -17.57
CA SER A 87 -21.10 -1.86 -17.81
C SER A 87 -20.33 -2.86 -16.94
N PHE A 88 -20.84 -4.08 -16.80
CA PHE A 88 -20.09 -5.13 -16.12
C PHE A 88 -18.74 -5.41 -16.81
N GLN A 89 -18.70 -5.36 -18.14
CA GLN A 89 -17.48 -5.58 -18.92
C GLN A 89 -16.42 -4.49 -18.66
N ASP A 90 -16.84 -3.23 -18.56
CA ASP A 90 -15.92 -2.12 -18.24
C ASP A 90 -15.25 -2.34 -16.89
N LEU A 91 -15.98 -2.86 -15.90
CA LEU A 91 -15.47 -3.12 -14.55
C LEU A 91 -14.57 -4.36 -14.47
N VAL A 92 -14.77 -5.33 -15.36
CA VAL A 92 -13.87 -6.48 -15.50
C VAL A 92 -12.55 -6.06 -16.15
N GLN A 93 -12.58 -5.11 -17.09
CA GLN A 93 -11.38 -4.58 -17.74
C GLN A 93 -10.63 -3.57 -16.88
N GLU A 94 -11.35 -2.71 -16.16
CA GLU A 94 -10.78 -1.64 -15.33
C GLU A 94 -11.43 -1.62 -13.92
N PRO A 95 -11.13 -2.59 -13.05
CA PRO A 95 -11.75 -2.69 -11.72
C PRO A 95 -11.48 -1.47 -10.83
N PHE A 96 -10.36 -0.76 -11.03
CA PHE A 96 -10.03 0.48 -10.33
C PHE A 96 -10.97 1.65 -10.65
N SER A 97 -11.80 1.55 -11.69
CA SER A 97 -12.76 2.59 -12.07
C SER A 97 -13.76 2.92 -10.96
N ILE A 98 -14.14 1.95 -10.13
CA ILE A 98 -15.08 2.16 -9.01
C ILE A 98 -14.50 3.05 -7.90
N LEU A 99 -13.18 3.27 -7.86
CA LEU A 99 -12.55 4.18 -6.91
C LEU A 99 -12.97 5.64 -7.16
N ARG A 100 -13.53 5.95 -8.33
CA ARG A 100 -14.16 7.24 -8.68
C ARG A 100 -15.58 7.40 -8.11
N CYS A 101 -15.91 6.65 -7.06
CA CYS A 101 -17.18 6.72 -6.34
C CYS A 101 -17.47 8.12 -5.77
N ASP A 102 -18.70 8.30 -5.30
CA ASP A 102 -19.13 9.49 -4.59
C ASP A 102 -18.20 9.78 -3.38
N PRO A 103 -17.70 11.01 -3.19
CA PRO A 103 -16.72 11.33 -2.14
C PRO A 103 -17.18 11.03 -0.70
N ARG A 104 -18.50 10.89 -0.50
CA ARG A 104 -19.09 10.50 0.80
C ARG A 104 -18.84 9.03 1.13
N VAL A 105 -18.64 8.18 0.13
CA VAL A 105 -18.32 6.75 0.32
C VAL A 105 -17.01 6.62 1.08
N TRP A 106 -15.99 7.39 0.68
CA TRP A 106 -14.70 7.45 1.37
C TRP A 106 -14.79 7.91 2.81
N ARG A 107 -15.87 8.63 3.18
CA ARG A 107 -16.09 9.25 4.50
C ARG A 107 -17.12 8.53 5.39
N HIS A 108 -17.65 7.38 4.95
CA HIS A 108 -18.62 6.60 5.70
C HIS A 108 -18.24 5.11 5.75
N GLY A 109 -17.93 4.60 6.95
CA GLY A 109 -17.36 3.25 7.13
C GLY A 109 -18.18 2.11 6.51
N SER A 110 -19.51 2.18 6.56
CA SER A 110 -20.36 1.15 5.93
C SER A 110 -20.36 1.24 4.40
N LEU A 111 -20.29 2.44 3.83
CA LEU A 111 -20.24 2.60 2.37
C LEU A 111 -18.85 2.19 1.84
N LEU A 112 -17.79 2.56 2.58
CA LEU A 112 -16.43 2.13 2.28
C LEU A 112 -16.30 0.61 2.30
N GLN A 113 -16.92 -0.08 3.25
CA GLN A 113 -16.93 -1.56 3.26
C GLN A 113 -17.63 -2.16 2.04
N LEU A 114 -18.74 -1.57 1.59
CA LEU A 114 -19.42 -1.99 0.35
C LEU A 114 -18.51 -1.78 -0.87
N LEU A 115 -17.86 -0.62 -0.96
CA LEU A 115 -16.91 -0.32 -2.03
C LEU A 115 -15.73 -1.31 -2.06
N LEU A 116 -15.11 -1.56 -0.91
CA LEU A 116 -13.97 -2.48 -0.80
C LEU A 116 -14.37 -3.94 -1.11
N SER A 117 -15.60 -4.34 -0.75
CA SER A 117 -16.18 -5.62 -1.16
C SER A 117 -16.30 -5.73 -2.67
N LEU A 118 -16.85 -4.71 -3.33
CA LEU A 118 -16.92 -4.67 -4.80
C LEU A 118 -15.54 -4.67 -5.44
N LEU A 119 -14.59 -3.93 -4.86
CA LEU A 119 -13.22 -3.85 -5.36
C LEU A 119 -12.53 -5.22 -5.34
N THR A 120 -12.68 -5.98 -4.24
CA THR A 120 -12.20 -7.38 -4.17
C THR A 120 -12.86 -8.22 -5.25
N THR A 121 -14.19 -8.18 -5.38
CA THR A 121 -14.90 -9.00 -6.37
C THR A 121 -14.47 -8.68 -7.80
N PHE A 122 -14.45 -7.40 -8.19
CA PHE A 122 -14.08 -7.03 -9.55
C PHE A 122 -12.58 -7.25 -9.84
N ARG A 123 -11.70 -7.09 -8.84
CA ARG A 123 -10.30 -7.51 -8.95
C ARG A 123 -10.18 -9.00 -9.26
N ASP A 124 -10.88 -9.84 -8.50
CA ASP A 124 -10.81 -11.29 -8.65
C ASP A 124 -11.37 -11.73 -10.01
N VAL A 125 -12.55 -11.21 -10.40
CA VAL A 125 -13.18 -11.48 -11.70
C VAL A 125 -12.30 -11.00 -12.85
N SER A 126 -11.71 -9.81 -12.75
CA SER A 126 -10.77 -9.29 -13.74
C SER A 126 -9.56 -10.21 -13.91
N SER A 127 -8.98 -10.69 -12.80
CA SER A 127 -7.83 -11.60 -12.83
C SER A 127 -8.16 -12.94 -13.50
N VAL A 128 -9.38 -13.46 -13.30
CA VAL A 128 -9.86 -14.68 -13.95
C VAL A 128 -10.07 -14.43 -15.44
N HIS A 129 -10.68 -13.30 -15.80
CA HIS A 129 -10.91 -12.92 -17.20
C HIS A 129 -9.60 -12.77 -17.97
N LEU A 130 -8.60 -12.08 -17.42
CA LEU A 130 -7.29 -11.93 -18.06
C LEU A 130 -6.60 -13.28 -18.29
N ARG A 131 -6.68 -14.20 -17.32
CA ARG A 131 -6.13 -15.56 -17.48
C ARG A 131 -6.88 -16.36 -18.55
N GLN A 132 -8.19 -16.20 -18.66
CA GLN A 132 -8.99 -16.85 -19.72
C GLN A 132 -8.62 -16.32 -21.10
N LEU A 133 -8.53 -15.00 -21.28
CA LEU A 133 -8.10 -14.39 -22.54
C LEU A 133 -6.73 -14.88 -22.97
N HIS A 134 -5.78 -14.99 -22.03
CA HIS A 134 -4.44 -15.51 -22.32
C HIS A 134 -4.44 -16.99 -22.69
N ALA A 135 -5.30 -17.81 -22.06
CA ALA A 135 -5.43 -19.22 -22.40
C ALA A 135 -6.02 -19.45 -23.81
N ASP A 136 -6.97 -18.61 -24.22
CA ASP A 136 -7.59 -18.67 -25.54
C ASP A 136 -6.63 -18.21 -26.68
N ASP A 137 -5.62 -17.39 -26.36
CA ASP A 137 -4.59 -16.87 -27.27
C ASP A 137 -3.44 -17.86 -27.56
N ALA A 138 -3.60 -19.14 -27.19
CA ALA A 138 -2.56 -20.19 -27.32
C ALA A 138 -2.05 -20.44 -28.77
N LEU A 139 -2.74 -19.92 -29.79
CA LEU A 139 -2.34 -19.98 -31.21
C LEU A 139 -1.30 -18.90 -31.58
N HIS A 140 -1.20 -17.82 -30.81
CA HIS A 140 -0.24 -16.74 -30.96
C HIS A 140 0.31 -16.37 -29.58
N PRO A 141 1.18 -17.20 -28.98
CA PRO A 141 1.66 -16.97 -27.62
C PRO A 141 2.24 -15.55 -27.50
N SER A 142 1.47 -14.68 -26.87
CA SER A 142 1.89 -13.34 -26.53
C SER A 142 3.08 -13.49 -25.59
N THR A 143 4.17 -12.75 -25.85
CA THR A 143 5.36 -12.72 -24.97
C THR A 143 5.09 -12.09 -23.61
N VAL A 144 3.84 -11.69 -23.36
CA VAL A 144 3.46 -10.88 -22.22
C VAL A 144 2.87 -11.77 -21.13
N ASP A 145 3.52 -11.78 -19.98
CA ASP A 145 3.08 -12.53 -18.80
C ASP A 145 1.79 -11.91 -18.26
N VAL A 146 0.69 -12.67 -18.33
CA VAL A 146 -0.61 -12.27 -17.79
C VAL A 146 -0.54 -11.91 -16.31
N ASN A 147 0.34 -12.56 -15.54
CA ASN A 147 0.52 -12.25 -14.13
C ASN A 147 1.16 -10.87 -13.92
N GLN A 148 1.98 -10.39 -14.87
CA GLN A 148 2.53 -9.05 -14.83
C GLN A 148 1.44 -7.99 -15.05
N PHE A 149 0.49 -8.24 -15.95
CA PHE A 149 -0.66 -7.34 -16.12
C PHE A 149 -1.54 -7.29 -14.87
N ILE A 150 -1.86 -8.45 -14.30
CA ILE A 150 -2.63 -8.54 -13.05
C ILE A 150 -1.91 -7.77 -11.94
N LEU A 151 -0.59 -7.96 -11.81
CA LEU A 151 0.23 -7.26 -10.81
C LEU A 151 0.21 -5.74 -11.01
N VAL A 152 0.32 -5.25 -12.26
CA VAL A 152 0.24 -3.82 -12.57
C VAL A 152 -1.14 -3.25 -12.23
N GLN A 153 -2.20 -3.96 -12.58
CA GLN A 153 -3.57 -3.55 -12.26
C GLN A 153 -3.80 -3.46 -10.75
N ASP A 154 -3.35 -4.48 -10.01
CA ASP A 154 -3.43 -4.49 -8.56
C ASP A 154 -2.60 -3.37 -7.93
N ALA A 155 -1.41 -3.08 -8.46
CA ALA A 155 -0.58 -1.98 -8.00
C ALA A 155 -1.26 -0.62 -8.22
N ILE A 156 -1.96 -0.42 -9.34
CA ILE A 156 -2.76 0.80 -9.60
C ILE A 156 -3.83 0.97 -8.52
N ILE A 157 -4.55 -0.10 -8.18
CA ILE A 157 -5.58 -0.08 -7.13
C ILE A 157 -4.96 0.31 -5.79
N VAL A 158 -3.86 -0.35 -5.40
CA VAL A 158 -3.17 -0.09 -4.13
C VAL A 158 -2.68 1.35 -4.07
N HIS A 159 -2.00 1.85 -5.11
CA HIS A 159 -1.52 3.24 -5.13
C HIS A 159 -2.65 4.27 -5.09
N ALA A 160 -3.78 3.98 -5.73
CA ALA A 160 -4.96 4.84 -5.62
C ALA A 160 -5.48 4.88 -4.17
N LEU A 161 -5.52 3.75 -3.46
CA LEU A 161 -5.89 3.70 -2.04
C LEU A 161 -4.87 4.40 -1.13
N LEU A 162 -3.57 4.26 -1.41
CA LEU A 162 -2.52 4.99 -0.68
C LEU A 162 -2.65 6.50 -0.84
N ASN A 163 -2.96 6.97 -2.05
CA ASN A 163 -3.27 8.37 -2.30
C ASN A 163 -4.50 8.85 -1.53
N VAL A 164 -5.50 7.96 -1.34
CA VAL A 164 -6.65 8.25 -0.50
C VAL A 164 -6.26 8.40 0.96
N ILE A 165 -5.48 7.46 1.50
CA ILE A 165 -5.00 7.52 2.89
C ILE A 165 -4.21 8.81 3.13
N ALA A 166 -3.25 9.15 2.26
CA ALA A 166 -2.43 10.37 2.42
C ALA A 166 -3.26 11.65 2.50
N ARG A 167 -4.34 11.73 1.71
CA ARG A 167 -5.21 12.90 1.70
C ARG A 167 -6.15 12.95 2.91
N LEU A 168 -6.65 11.80 3.38
CA LEU A 168 -7.52 11.74 4.56
C LEU A 168 -6.75 11.94 5.87
N ASP A 169 -5.50 11.45 5.96
CA ASP A 169 -4.62 11.64 7.12
C ASP A 169 -4.34 13.13 7.40
N ALA A 170 -4.26 13.94 6.34
CA ALA A 170 -4.05 15.39 6.44
C ALA A 170 -5.27 16.18 6.93
N GLU A 171 -6.48 15.59 7.01
CA GLU A 171 -7.70 16.29 7.44
C GLU A 171 -8.00 16.17 8.95
N ASP A 172 -7.08 15.63 9.76
CA ASP A 172 -7.21 15.35 11.21
C ASP A 172 -8.45 14.48 11.57
N ALA A 173 -8.18 13.21 11.86
CA ALA A 173 -9.10 12.17 12.35
C ALA A 173 -10.09 11.58 11.31
N TYR A 174 -9.60 10.64 10.51
CA TYR A 174 -10.47 9.68 9.80
C TYR A 174 -10.34 8.25 10.38
N PRO A 175 -11.12 7.88 11.43
CA PRO A 175 -11.02 6.58 12.08
C PRO A 175 -11.34 5.37 11.18
N GLN A 176 -11.95 5.59 10.02
CA GLN A 176 -12.39 4.53 9.11
C GLN A 176 -11.31 4.11 8.09
N CYS A 177 -10.12 4.73 8.09
CA CYS A 177 -8.95 4.22 7.35
C CYS A 177 -8.63 2.77 7.73
N GLY A 178 -9.00 2.31 8.94
CA GLY A 178 -8.86 0.92 9.36
C GLY A 178 -9.56 -0.11 8.45
N HIS A 179 -10.56 0.27 7.66
CA HIS A 179 -11.11 -0.61 6.64
C HIS A 179 -10.16 -0.77 5.44
N ILE A 180 -9.53 0.33 5.02
CA ILE A 180 -8.55 0.33 3.92
C ILE A 180 -7.30 -0.44 4.36
N TYR A 181 -6.82 -0.24 5.60
CA TYR A 181 -5.66 -0.97 6.12
C TYR A 181 -5.91 -2.48 6.13
N ARG A 182 -7.05 -2.93 6.66
CA ARG A 182 -7.40 -4.36 6.65
C ARG A 182 -7.53 -4.93 5.25
N TRP A 183 -8.04 -4.15 4.30
CA TRP A 183 -8.12 -4.57 2.91
C TRP A 183 -6.72 -4.70 2.30
N LEU A 184 -5.87 -3.68 2.43
CA LEU A 184 -4.48 -3.69 1.94
C LEU A 184 -3.70 -4.87 2.52
N ASP A 185 -3.80 -5.07 3.83
CA ASP A 185 -3.12 -6.14 4.54
C ASP A 185 -3.56 -7.53 4.07
N ALA A 186 -4.87 -7.74 3.86
CA ALA A 186 -5.39 -8.98 3.30
C ALA A 186 -4.91 -9.19 1.86
N THR A 187 -4.94 -8.15 1.03
CA THR A 187 -4.50 -8.20 -0.37
C THR A 187 -3.00 -8.50 -0.47
N PHE A 188 -2.16 -7.89 0.37
CA PHE A 188 -0.73 -8.18 0.40
C PHE A 188 -0.42 -9.60 0.85
N ARG A 189 -1.09 -10.09 1.91
CA ARG A 189 -0.93 -11.49 2.36
C ARG A 189 -1.34 -12.50 1.29
N GLN A 190 -2.34 -12.18 0.48
CA GLN A 190 -2.77 -13.01 -0.65
C GLN A 190 -1.84 -12.91 -1.86
N THR A 191 -1.08 -11.83 -2.01
CA THR A 191 -0.24 -11.57 -3.19
C THR A 191 1.10 -10.94 -2.78
N PRO A 192 2.09 -11.75 -2.33
CA PRO A 192 3.38 -11.23 -1.86
C PRO A 192 4.18 -10.45 -2.91
N SER A 193 4.04 -10.80 -4.20
CA SER A 193 4.66 -10.05 -5.29
C SER A 193 4.12 -8.62 -5.41
N LEU A 194 2.85 -8.39 -5.07
CA LEU A 194 2.24 -7.07 -5.05
C LEU A 194 2.80 -6.21 -3.92
N LEU A 195 2.98 -6.80 -2.74
CA LEU A 195 3.64 -6.15 -1.60
C LEU A 195 5.02 -5.65 -2.05
N LEU A 196 5.88 -6.54 -2.54
CA LEU A 196 7.22 -6.15 -2.99
C LEU A 196 7.17 -5.10 -4.12
N ALA A 197 6.28 -5.24 -5.10
CA ALA A 197 6.16 -4.32 -6.22
C ALA A 197 5.78 -2.91 -5.77
N VAL A 198 4.73 -2.76 -4.95
CA VAL A 198 4.26 -1.46 -4.44
C VAL A 198 5.34 -0.77 -3.62
N HIS A 199 6.00 -1.51 -2.72
CA HIS A 199 7.06 -0.97 -1.87
C HIS A 199 8.38 -0.72 -2.62
N SER A 200 8.60 -1.37 -3.76
CA SER A 200 9.71 -1.06 -4.66
C SER A 200 9.44 0.21 -5.49
N GLN A 201 8.20 0.43 -5.90
CA GLN A 201 7.77 1.60 -6.67
C GLN A 201 7.74 2.88 -5.82
N GLY A 202 7.35 2.74 -4.55
CA GLY A 202 7.30 3.83 -3.59
C GLY A 202 6.03 4.65 -3.64
N TYR A 203 5.82 5.44 -2.58
CA TYR A 203 4.66 6.30 -2.35
C TYR A 203 5.04 7.45 -1.41
N ALA A 204 4.08 8.27 -0.98
CA ALA A 204 4.35 9.39 -0.07
C ALA A 204 5.06 8.93 1.20
N THR A 205 6.26 9.47 1.47
CA THR A 205 7.12 9.04 2.60
C THR A 205 6.48 9.24 3.97
N SER A 206 5.53 10.18 4.08
CA SER A 206 4.72 10.40 5.30
C SER A 206 3.92 9.16 5.70
N LEU A 207 3.52 8.33 4.74
CA LEU A 207 2.74 7.11 5.00
C LEU A 207 3.58 5.95 5.52
N VAL A 208 4.91 5.97 5.35
CA VAL A 208 5.76 4.79 5.61
C VAL A 208 5.58 4.28 7.04
N ARG A 209 5.72 5.15 8.05
CA ARG A 209 5.60 4.75 9.46
C ARG A 209 4.18 4.29 9.80
N LEU A 210 3.19 4.97 9.23
CA LEU A 210 1.78 4.62 9.43
C LEU A 210 1.51 3.21 8.90
N LEU A 211 1.92 2.90 7.67
CA LEU A 211 1.68 1.60 7.06
C LEU A 211 2.47 0.48 7.75
N VAL A 212 3.74 0.71 8.09
CA VAL A 212 4.55 -0.27 8.86
C VAL A 212 3.87 -0.65 10.17
N LYS A 213 3.25 0.33 10.85
CA LYS A 213 2.55 0.09 12.12
C LYS A 213 1.19 -0.59 11.93
N GLU A 214 0.41 -0.16 10.94
CA GLU A 214 -1.00 -0.58 10.78
C GLU A 214 -1.18 -1.86 9.93
N LEU A 215 -0.17 -2.25 9.14
CA LEU A 215 -0.22 -3.41 8.24
C LEU A 215 0.75 -4.52 8.69
N PRO A 216 0.26 -5.59 9.35
CA PRO A 216 1.07 -6.76 9.69
C PRO A 216 1.88 -7.37 8.53
N ALA A 217 1.34 -7.34 7.30
CA ALA A 217 2.00 -7.86 6.09
C ALA A 217 3.34 -7.18 5.78
N MET A 218 3.61 -5.99 6.35
CA MET A 218 4.87 -5.29 6.17
C MET A 218 6.07 -6.07 6.72
N TYR A 219 5.83 -6.96 7.70
CA TYR A 219 6.84 -7.90 8.19
C TYR A 219 7.42 -8.77 7.05
N ASP A 220 6.58 -9.18 6.09
CA ASP A 220 6.99 -10.07 5.00
C ASP A 220 7.96 -9.39 4.00
N LEU A 221 8.19 -8.08 4.10
CA LEU A 221 9.21 -7.35 3.32
C LEU A 221 10.61 -7.46 3.89
N LEU A 222 10.79 -7.82 5.16
CA LEU A 222 12.10 -7.86 5.82
C LEU A 222 13.14 -8.69 5.03
N PRO A 223 12.82 -9.89 4.51
CA PRO A 223 13.77 -10.67 3.71
C PRO A 223 14.15 -9.98 2.38
N SER A 224 13.33 -9.07 1.87
CA SER A 224 13.55 -8.37 0.60
C SER A 224 14.27 -7.02 0.75
N ILE A 225 14.65 -6.61 1.97
CA ILE A 225 15.42 -5.38 2.20
C ILE A 225 16.70 -5.29 1.34
N PRO A 226 17.54 -6.34 1.21
CA PRO A 226 18.74 -6.28 0.38
C PRO A 226 18.45 -6.01 -1.10
N ASP A 227 17.32 -6.53 -1.60
CA ASP A 227 16.86 -6.32 -2.98
C ASP A 227 16.31 -4.91 -3.15
N LEU A 228 15.50 -4.43 -2.20
CA LEU A 228 15.01 -3.05 -2.17
C LEU A 228 16.17 -2.05 -2.21
N LEU A 229 17.21 -2.25 -1.39
CA LEU A 229 18.37 -1.35 -1.29
C LEU A 229 19.34 -1.47 -2.47
N SER A 230 19.09 -2.36 -3.44
CA SER A 230 19.92 -2.50 -4.64
C SER A 230 19.49 -1.61 -5.81
N ALA A 231 18.61 -0.63 -5.55
CA ALA A 231 18.13 0.32 -6.55
C ALA A 231 19.24 1.22 -7.10
N ASN A 232 19.28 1.38 -8.42
CA ASN A 232 20.21 2.31 -9.11
C ASN A 232 19.66 3.75 -9.19
N ASP A 233 18.36 3.95 -8.96
CA ASP A 233 17.72 5.27 -8.97
C ASP A 233 17.78 5.93 -7.59
N LEU A 234 18.26 7.17 -7.55
CA LEU A 234 18.57 7.91 -6.32
C LEU A 234 17.31 8.28 -5.52
N ALA A 235 16.18 8.56 -6.19
CA ALA A 235 14.93 8.91 -5.52
C ALA A 235 14.26 7.65 -4.93
N GLN A 236 14.24 6.56 -5.69
CA GLN A 236 13.74 5.26 -5.23
C GLN A 236 14.59 4.70 -4.09
N LEU A 237 15.92 4.80 -4.19
CA LEU A 237 16.81 4.34 -3.14
C LEU A 237 16.57 5.12 -1.84
N SER A 238 16.43 6.46 -1.92
CA SER A 238 16.06 7.27 -0.75
C SER A 238 14.76 6.80 -0.09
N PHE A 239 13.68 6.60 -0.86
CA PHE A 239 12.42 6.06 -0.31
C PHE A 239 12.61 4.69 0.34
N ARG A 240 13.31 3.76 -0.33
CA ARG A 240 13.51 2.40 0.15
C ARG A 240 14.39 2.34 1.40
N CYS A 241 15.36 3.24 1.54
CA CYS A 241 16.11 3.45 2.78
C CYS A 241 15.20 3.89 3.93
N HIS A 242 14.28 4.84 3.70
CA HIS A 242 13.31 5.25 4.71
C HIS A 242 12.38 4.08 5.12
N LEU A 243 11.92 3.29 4.16
CA LEU A 243 11.12 2.10 4.41
C LEU A 243 11.87 1.05 5.21
N ALA A 244 13.09 0.69 4.80
CA ALA A 244 13.92 -0.28 5.51
C ALA A 244 14.21 0.19 6.95
N SER A 245 14.48 1.48 7.14
CA SER A 245 14.69 2.05 8.48
C SER A 245 13.44 1.92 9.36
N ALA A 246 12.25 2.18 8.79
CA ALA A 246 11.00 2.02 9.51
C ALA A 246 10.72 0.55 9.88
N LEU A 247 10.93 -0.39 8.95
CA LEU A 247 10.77 -1.83 9.18
C LEU A 247 11.71 -2.33 10.29
N CYS A 248 12.99 -1.96 10.24
CA CYS A 248 13.96 -2.38 11.27
C CYS A 248 13.65 -1.80 12.65
N ARG A 249 13.00 -0.64 12.71
CA ARG A 249 12.59 -0.03 13.99
C ARG A 249 11.35 -0.68 14.58
N GLU A 250 10.42 -1.10 13.73
CA GLU A 250 9.18 -1.76 14.17
C GLU A 250 9.41 -3.25 14.49
N TYR A 251 10.35 -3.90 13.78
CA TYR A 251 10.66 -5.32 13.93
C TYR A 251 12.14 -5.57 14.30
N PRO A 252 12.55 -5.25 15.54
CA PRO A 252 13.92 -5.40 16.05
C PRO A 252 14.58 -6.77 15.80
N ASP A 253 13.81 -7.84 15.98
CA ASP A 253 14.31 -9.22 15.97
C ASP A 253 14.80 -9.67 14.58
N ALA A 254 14.42 -8.96 13.53
CA ALA A 254 14.72 -9.29 12.14
C ALA A 254 15.84 -8.44 11.51
N VAL A 255 16.49 -7.57 12.30
CA VAL A 255 17.48 -6.60 11.80
C VAL A 255 18.86 -7.22 11.56
N SER A 256 19.23 -8.28 12.29
CA SER A 256 20.55 -8.92 12.16
C SER A 256 20.79 -9.53 10.78
N THR A 257 19.78 -10.15 10.18
CA THR A 257 19.86 -10.82 8.87
C THR A 257 19.82 -9.82 7.70
N ALA A 258 18.96 -8.81 7.75
CA ALA A 258 18.80 -7.86 6.64
C ALA A 258 20.03 -6.95 6.47
N VAL A 259 20.59 -6.45 7.58
CA VAL A 259 21.73 -5.51 7.53
C VAL A 259 23.04 -6.22 7.20
N ALA A 260 23.24 -7.46 7.67
CA ALA A 260 24.41 -8.26 7.34
C ALA A 260 24.58 -8.50 5.82
N GLN A 261 23.47 -8.66 5.08
CA GLN A 261 23.48 -8.86 3.63
C GLN A 261 23.66 -7.57 2.83
N THR A 262 23.41 -6.39 3.43
CA THR A 262 23.58 -5.10 2.74
C THR A 262 25.04 -4.61 2.77
N ALA A 263 25.83 -5.09 3.74
CA ALA A 263 27.23 -4.69 3.93
C ALA A 263 28.16 -5.15 2.81
N ASP A 264 27.74 -6.03 1.89
CA ASP A 264 28.61 -6.51 0.82
C ASP A 264 28.52 -5.67 -0.48
N LYS A 265 27.59 -4.70 -0.58
CA LYS A 265 27.46 -3.81 -1.75
C LYS A 265 28.09 -2.43 -1.46
N PHE A 266 28.90 -1.91 -2.40
CA PHE A 266 29.61 -0.62 -2.29
C PHE A 266 28.71 0.50 -1.74
N LEU A 267 29.18 1.21 -0.71
CA LEU A 267 28.46 2.27 -0.01
C LEU A 267 28.22 3.47 -0.94
N SER A 268 27.04 3.59 -1.55
CA SER A 268 26.62 4.86 -2.15
C SER A 268 26.39 5.90 -1.04
N THR A 269 26.45 7.21 -1.34
CA THR A 269 26.26 8.27 -0.34
C THR A 269 24.92 8.14 0.42
N GLN A 270 23.89 7.57 -0.21
CA GLN A 270 22.61 7.31 0.43
C GLN A 270 22.58 6.05 1.30
N VAL A 271 23.34 5.01 0.94
CA VAL A 271 23.57 3.85 1.82
C VAL A 271 24.28 4.31 3.09
N VAL A 272 25.20 5.28 2.97
CA VAL A 272 25.89 5.90 4.11
C VAL A 272 24.92 6.65 5.03
N GLU A 273 24.00 7.46 4.48
CA GLU A 273 22.96 8.14 5.25
C GLU A 273 21.98 7.16 5.92
N PHE A 274 21.57 6.10 5.20
CA PHE A 274 20.74 5.03 5.74
C PHE A 274 21.41 4.32 6.93
N LEU A 275 22.65 3.86 6.75
CA LEU A 275 23.39 3.20 7.83
C LEU A 275 23.57 4.14 9.03
N THR A 276 23.80 5.44 8.79
CA THR A 276 23.89 6.44 9.84
C THR A 276 22.57 6.54 10.64
N ALA A 277 21.42 6.40 9.98
CA ALA A 277 20.11 6.43 10.64
C ALA A 277 19.75 5.13 11.38
N VAL A 278 20.16 3.96 10.88
CA VAL A 278 19.76 2.65 11.41
C VAL A 278 20.72 2.12 12.48
N LEU A 279 22.02 2.39 12.34
CA LEU A 279 23.03 1.88 13.27
C LEU A 279 22.76 2.19 14.75
N PRO A 280 22.27 3.39 15.15
CA PRO A 280 21.95 3.67 16.55
C PRO A 280 20.88 2.72 17.13
N ALA A 281 19.85 2.40 16.35
CA ALA A 281 18.81 1.47 16.76
C ALA A 281 19.39 0.05 16.89
N LEU A 282 20.22 -0.36 15.92
CA LEU A 282 20.90 -1.66 15.96
C LEU A 282 21.82 -1.80 17.17
N GLY A 283 22.55 -0.74 17.53
CA GLY A 283 23.36 -0.71 18.75
C GLY A 283 22.53 -0.85 20.01
N ALA A 284 21.38 -0.17 20.09
CA ALA A 284 20.48 -0.30 21.23
C ALA A 284 19.88 -1.72 21.35
N MET A 285 19.55 -2.34 20.22
CA MET A 285 19.07 -3.73 20.19
C MET A 285 20.13 -4.72 20.66
N ALA A 286 21.38 -4.61 20.17
CA ALA A 286 22.48 -5.46 20.60
C ALA A 286 22.82 -5.35 22.09
N VAL A 287 22.54 -4.19 22.71
CA VAL A 287 22.64 -4.03 24.17
C VAL A 287 21.49 -4.73 24.89
N ALA A 288 20.27 -4.70 24.34
CA ALA A 288 19.09 -5.29 24.94
C ALA A 288 19.01 -6.81 24.76
N PHE A 289 19.57 -7.32 23.67
CA PHE A 289 19.51 -8.73 23.27
C PHE A 289 20.93 -9.21 22.93
N CYS A 290 21.56 -9.93 23.85
CA CYS A 290 22.94 -10.38 23.70
C CYS A 290 23.14 -11.31 22.49
N ASP A 291 22.10 -12.06 22.11
CA ASP A 291 22.13 -13.07 21.05
C ASP A 291 22.41 -12.49 19.64
N ILE A 292 22.27 -11.17 19.47
CA ILE A 292 22.53 -10.47 18.20
C ILE A 292 23.76 -9.55 18.25
N ALA A 293 24.45 -9.48 19.40
CA ALA A 293 25.55 -8.54 19.62
C ALA A 293 26.78 -8.88 18.76
N GLU A 294 27.08 -10.17 18.56
CA GLU A 294 28.22 -10.62 17.77
C GLU A 294 28.06 -10.25 16.29
N GLU A 295 26.88 -10.48 15.71
CA GLU A 295 26.56 -10.14 14.33
C GLU A 295 26.62 -8.62 14.11
N CYS A 296 26.14 -7.83 15.08
CA CYS A 296 26.24 -6.38 15.04
C CYS A 296 27.70 -5.91 15.04
N VAL A 297 28.55 -6.51 15.87
CA VAL A 297 29.99 -6.22 15.91
C VAL A 297 30.67 -6.58 14.59
N GLN A 298 30.40 -7.77 14.03
CA GLN A 298 30.96 -8.18 12.75
C GLN A 298 30.56 -7.25 11.60
N LEU A 299 29.29 -6.81 11.56
CA LEU A 299 28.80 -5.80 10.63
C LEU A 299 29.55 -4.47 10.77
N LEU A 300 29.67 -3.95 12.00
CA LEU A 300 30.38 -2.70 12.27
C LEU A 300 31.85 -2.76 11.83
N MET A 301 32.50 -3.90 12.03
CA MET A 301 33.87 -4.12 11.55
C MET A 301 33.95 -4.13 10.01
N LYS A 302 33.04 -4.83 9.32
CA LYS A 302 32.97 -4.83 7.85
C LYS A 302 32.74 -3.42 7.30
N LEU A 303 31.78 -2.69 7.86
CA LEU A 303 31.49 -1.31 7.46
C LEU A 303 32.71 -0.40 7.65
N ARG A 304 33.43 -0.54 8.77
CA ARG A 304 34.64 0.25 9.03
C ARG A 304 35.74 -0.01 7.99
N VAL A 305 35.94 -1.27 7.59
CA VAL A 305 36.90 -1.62 6.53
C VAL A 305 36.51 -0.96 5.20
N GLN A 306 35.23 -0.99 4.83
CA GLN A 306 34.75 -0.36 3.60
C GLN A 306 34.83 1.16 3.61
N ILE A 307 34.49 1.79 4.74
CA ILE A 307 34.63 3.25 4.94
C ILE A 307 36.09 3.67 4.76
N ASN A 308 37.02 2.95 5.39
CA ASN A 308 38.46 3.22 5.25
C ASN A 308 38.92 3.10 3.80
N HIS A 309 38.45 2.08 3.08
CA HIS A 309 38.78 1.91 1.66
C HIS A 309 38.27 3.08 0.82
N GLN A 310 37.00 3.49 0.99
CA GLN A 310 36.42 4.62 0.26
C GLN A 310 37.07 5.97 0.57
N MET A 311 37.43 6.22 1.84
CA MET A 311 38.14 7.45 2.22
C MET A 311 39.55 7.51 1.63
N THR A 312 40.16 6.36 1.35
CA THR A 312 41.49 6.29 0.72
C THR A 312 41.39 6.51 -0.79
N ASP A 313 40.32 6.04 -1.43
CA ASP A 313 40.11 6.12 -2.88
C ASP A 313 39.53 7.46 -3.35
N THR A 314 38.74 8.13 -2.49
CA THR A 314 38.17 9.46 -2.79
C THR A 314 38.96 10.53 -2.04
N LEU A 315 39.72 11.35 -2.77
CA LEU A 315 40.43 12.55 -2.25
C LEU A 315 39.48 13.65 -1.67
N ASN A 316 38.22 13.30 -1.38
CA ASN A 316 37.16 14.23 -1.01
C ASN A 316 36.65 13.89 0.40
N ASN A 317 36.62 14.89 1.28
CA ASN A 317 35.92 14.86 2.57
C ASN A 317 34.42 14.70 2.33
N ASN A 318 33.95 13.47 2.15
CA ASN A 318 32.53 13.19 2.13
C ASN A 318 32.00 13.24 3.57
N THR A 319 31.36 14.35 3.92
CA THR A 319 30.82 14.60 5.27
C THR A 319 29.88 13.49 5.74
N ALA A 320 29.15 12.84 4.83
CA ALA A 320 28.28 11.72 5.16
C ALA A 320 29.10 10.49 5.62
N VAL A 321 30.24 10.22 4.97
CA VAL A 321 31.11 9.09 5.32
C VAL A 321 31.75 9.31 6.70
N SER A 322 32.17 10.54 7.02
CA SER A 322 32.66 10.90 8.36
C SER A 322 31.56 10.80 9.43
N GLN A 323 30.31 11.17 9.11
CA GLN A 323 29.18 11.00 10.03
C GLN A 323 28.85 9.53 10.29
N LEU A 324 28.94 8.69 9.25
CA LEU A 324 28.77 7.24 9.39
C LEU A 324 29.88 6.64 10.26
N GLU A 325 31.13 7.02 10.03
CA GLU A 325 32.27 6.58 10.86
C GLU A 325 32.03 6.92 12.34
N GLY A 326 31.65 8.17 12.63
CA GLY A 326 31.32 8.59 14.00
C GLY A 326 30.15 7.82 14.62
N THR A 327 29.20 7.39 13.79
CA THR A 327 28.05 6.59 14.23
C THR A 327 28.44 5.13 14.49
N VAL A 328 29.21 4.51 13.60
CA VAL A 328 29.79 3.17 13.77
C VAL A 328 30.58 3.11 15.08
N GLN A 329 31.42 4.11 15.33
CA GLN A 329 32.26 4.15 16.53
C GLN A 329 31.44 4.32 17.83
N ARG A 330 30.38 5.12 17.79
CA ARG A 330 29.47 5.32 18.93
C ARG A 330 28.72 4.03 19.28
N VAL A 331 28.18 3.35 18.28
CA VAL A 331 27.41 2.11 18.43
C VAL A 331 28.32 0.97 18.91
N PHE A 332 29.52 0.85 18.33
CA PHE A 332 30.51 -0.12 18.79
C PHE A 332 30.88 0.10 20.26
N ALA A 333 31.16 1.34 20.66
CA ALA A 333 31.48 1.67 22.04
C ALA A 333 30.31 1.38 23.01
N GLN A 334 29.08 1.56 22.55
CA GLN A 334 27.87 1.26 23.32
C GLN A 334 27.73 -0.24 23.60
N ILE A 335 27.89 -1.10 22.59
CA ILE A 335 27.81 -2.56 22.73
C ILE A 335 28.95 -3.09 23.62
N VAL A 336 30.18 -2.59 23.43
CA VAL A 336 31.32 -3.03 24.25
C VAL A 336 31.12 -2.68 25.73
N ARG A 337 30.57 -1.50 26.04
CA ARG A 337 30.30 -1.10 27.43
C ARG A 337 29.27 -2.02 28.10
N SER A 338 28.20 -2.39 27.41
CA SER A 338 27.19 -3.28 28.00
C SER A 338 27.72 -4.68 28.28
N THR A 339 28.64 -5.19 27.44
CA THR A 339 29.29 -6.50 27.67
C THR A 339 30.25 -6.51 28.86
N HIS A 340 30.74 -5.35 29.31
CA HIS A 340 31.60 -5.23 30.49
C HIS A 340 30.83 -4.98 31.80
N GLU A 341 29.57 -4.57 31.72
CA GLU A 341 28.70 -4.27 32.87
C GLU A 341 27.75 -5.44 33.25
N SER A 342 27.73 -6.52 32.45
CA SER A 342 26.96 -7.75 32.68
C SER A 342 27.79 -8.84 33.35
#